data_AF-A0A3C0ZUQ4-F1
#
_entry.id   AF-A0A3C0ZUQ4-F1
#
_cell.length_a   1.000
_cell.length_b   1.000
_cell.length_c   1.000
_cell.angle_alpha   90.00
_cell.angle_beta   90.00
_cell.angle_gamma   90.00
#
_symmetry.space_group_name_H-M   'P 1'
#
loop_
_entity.id
_entity.type
_entity.pdbx_description
1 polymer ?
#
loop_
_entity_poly.entity_id
_entity_poly.type
_entity_poly.pdbx_seq_one_letter_code
_entity_poly.pdbx_strand_id
1 'polypeptide(L)'
;PEAGLRFLKELGFSPEKDLHAQLTFIRDAADDYEDACTLFRESEEELRLFDEELRRSGLTAESLQSAGIINEDNRQDQIRESRQSPAALRRRREEIQEELLQCRAQETDVEDRLADLVREREERDAMREELDELCAQQKKDTASYRQIRMASQLLQKAKESLTSRYADPIRTNFCRYWETITGYAANHVYVDANSHITIGEGGKQRDAALFSTGWRDLTGICLRAALADAMYPAERSERPPLILDDPFTNLDDEKIEGAMHFLEETGRHYQILYFTCSITRC
;
A
#
# COMPACT_ATOMS: atom_id res chain seq x y z
N PRO A 1 3.98 -29.16 -34.63
CA PRO A 1 4.80 -29.42 -33.42
C PRO A 1 5.43 -30.82 -33.39
N GLU A 2 4.65 -31.89 -33.61
CA GLU A 2 5.15 -33.29 -33.55
C GLU A 2 6.18 -33.64 -34.65
N ALA A 3 6.04 -33.08 -35.85
CA ALA A 3 6.99 -33.32 -36.96
C ALA A 3 8.39 -32.75 -36.67
N GLY A 4 8.48 -31.55 -36.07
CA GLY A 4 9.76 -30.92 -35.71
C GLY A 4 10.48 -31.65 -34.57
N LEU A 5 9.73 -32.18 -33.60
CA LEU A 5 10.27 -33.01 -32.52
C LEU A 5 10.85 -34.33 -33.03
N ARG A 6 10.22 -34.94 -34.05
CA ARG A 6 10.69 -36.17 -34.68
C ARG A 6 11.96 -35.93 -35.49
N PHE A 7 12.00 -34.84 -36.26
CA PHE A 7 13.16 -34.41 -37.04
C PHE A 7 14.41 -34.16 -36.17
N LEU A 8 14.25 -33.44 -35.05
CA LEU A 8 15.37 -33.18 -34.12
C LEU A 8 15.92 -34.46 -33.48
N LYS A 9 15.05 -35.42 -33.14
CA LYS A 9 15.46 -36.72 -32.59
C LYS A 9 16.19 -37.59 -33.61
N GLU A 10 15.79 -37.56 -34.88
CA GLU A 10 16.49 -38.29 -35.96
C GLU A 10 17.90 -37.71 -36.22
N LEU A 11 18.09 -36.41 -36.01
CA LEU A 11 19.39 -35.72 -36.11
C LEU A 11 20.21 -35.74 -34.79
N GLY A 12 19.69 -36.35 -33.72
CA GLY A 12 20.39 -36.47 -32.43
C GLY A 12 20.36 -35.23 -31.52
N PHE A 13 19.53 -34.23 -31.83
CA PHE A 13 19.40 -33.01 -31.03
C PHE A 13 18.33 -33.14 -29.93
N SER A 14 18.60 -32.54 -28.76
CA SER A 14 17.62 -32.44 -27.67
C SER A 14 16.71 -31.23 -27.89
N PRO A 15 15.37 -31.37 -27.86
CA PRO A 15 14.47 -30.27 -28.15
C PRO A 15 14.46 -29.21 -27.05
N GLU A 16 14.63 -27.95 -27.45
CA GLU A 16 14.60 -26.78 -26.56
C GLU A 16 13.19 -26.20 -26.37
N LYS A 17 13.02 -25.29 -25.39
CA LYS A 17 11.72 -24.67 -25.05
C LYS A 17 11.08 -23.93 -26.23
N ASP A 18 11.89 -23.36 -27.12
CA ASP A 18 11.45 -22.75 -28.37
C ASP A 18 11.98 -23.55 -29.57
N LEU A 19 11.15 -24.47 -30.06
CA LEU A 19 11.46 -25.27 -31.24
C LEU A 19 11.66 -24.44 -32.51
N HIS A 20 11.04 -23.26 -32.62
CA HIS A 20 11.15 -22.46 -33.84
C HIS A 20 12.53 -21.79 -33.91
N ALA A 21 12.97 -21.20 -32.81
CA ALA A 21 14.33 -20.64 -32.70
C ALA A 21 15.40 -21.71 -32.95
N GLN A 22 15.24 -22.89 -32.34
CA GLN A 22 16.19 -24.00 -32.51
C GLN A 22 16.28 -24.50 -33.96
N LEU A 23 15.15 -24.65 -34.65
CA LEU A 23 15.14 -25.07 -36.06
C LEU A 23 15.70 -23.99 -36.99
N THR A 24 15.51 -22.71 -36.66
CA THR A 24 16.05 -21.60 -37.45
C THR A 24 17.56 -21.56 -37.35
N PHE A 25 18.12 -21.72 -36.14
CA PHE A 25 19.56 -21.82 -35.92
C PHE A 25 20.21 -23.00 -36.67
N ILE A 26 19.56 -24.17 -36.63
CA ILE A 26 20.07 -25.36 -37.34
C ILE A 26 20.08 -25.16 -38.86
N ARG A 27 19.07 -24.49 -39.41
CA ARG A 27 19.02 -24.15 -40.83
C ARG A 27 20.15 -23.19 -41.20
N ASP A 28 20.29 -22.10 -40.45
CA ASP A 28 21.29 -21.08 -40.76
C ASP A 28 22.72 -21.66 -40.65
N ALA A 29 22.99 -22.53 -39.66
CA ALA A 29 24.26 -23.24 -39.56
C ALA A 29 24.50 -24.28 -40.69
N ALA A 30 23.44 -24.84 -41.26
CA ALA A 30 23.56 -25.74 -42.41
C ALA A 30 23.88 -24.97 -43.69
N ASP A 31 23.25 -23.81 -43.88
CA ASP A 31 23.52 -22.89 -44.99
C ASP A 31 24.99 -22.40 -44.93
N ASP A 32 25.47 -21.99 -43.74
CA ASP A 32 26.87 -21.59 -43.53
C ASP A 32 27.87 -22.72 -43.85
N TYR A 33 27.52 -23.97 -43.53
CA TYR A 33 28.37 -25.12 -43.84
C TYR A 33 28.40 -25.44 -45.34
N GLU A 34 27.27 -25.29 -46.02
CA GLU A 34 27.18 -25.49 -47.47
C GLU A 34 28.01 -24.44 -48.22
N ASP A 35 27.94 -23.17 -47.80
CA ASP A 35 28.76 -22.08 -48.33
C ASP A 35 30.26 -22.31 -48.07
N ALA A 36 30.66 -22.77 -46.88
CA ALA A 36 32.05 -23.13 -46.62
C ALA A 36 32.54 -24.28 -47.52
N CYS A 37 31.66 -25.24 -47.83
CA CYS A 37 31.97 -26.38 -48.69
C CYS A 37 32.10 -25.99 -50.17
N THR A 38 31.33 -25.01 -50.66
CA THR A 38 31.45 -24.49 -52.03
C THR A 38 32.77 -23.73 -52.20
N LEU A 39 33.08 -22.81 -51.28
CA LEU A 39 34.35 -22.09 -51.24
C LEU A 39 35.57 -23.02 -51.21
N PHE A 40 35.51 -24.10 -50.41
CA PHE A 40 36.59 -25.08 -50.37
C PHE A 40 36.77 -25.78 -51.72
N ARG A 41 35.69 -26.20 -52.38
CA ARG A 41 35.76 -26.83 -53.71
C ARG A 41 36.31 -25.89 -54.78
N GLU A 42 35.89 -24.63 -54.78
CA GLU A 42 36.40 -23.62 -55.70
C GLU A 42 37.92 -23.42 -55.52
N SER A 43 38.38 -23.33 -54.27
CA SER A 43 39.81 -23.21 -53.98
C SER A 43 40.63 -24.43 -54.42
N GLU A 44 40.03 -25.63 -54.35
CA GLU A 44 40.67 -26.88 -54.77
C GLU A 44 40.76 -26.97 -56.30
N GLU A 45 39.74 -26.49 -57.01
CA GLU A 45 39.74 -26.37 -58.47
C GLU A 45 40.74 -25.33 -58.97
N GLU A 46 40.83 -24.16 -58.32
CA GLU A 46 41.83 -23.14 -58.64
C GLU A 46 43.26 -23.67 -58.47
N LEU A 47 43.53 -24.38 -57.36
CA LEU A 47 44.83 -25.00 -57.12
C LEU A 47 45.17 -26.05 -58.19
N ARG A 48 44.17 -26.84 -58.59
CA ARG A 48 44.34 -27.85 -59.63
C ARG A 48 44.59 -27.23 -61.00
N LEU A 49 43.88 -26.17 -61.36
CA LEU A 49 44.09 -25.44 -62.61
C LEU A 49 45.49 -24.82 -62.65
N PHE A 50 45.93 -24.26 -61.52
CA PHE A 50 47.28 -23.73 -61.36
C PHE A 50 48.35 -24.82 -61.55
N ASP A 51 48.17 -26.00 -60.95
CA ASP A 51 49.09 -27.14 -61.12
C ASP A 51 49.10 -27.69 -62.57
N GLU A 52 47.94 -27.72 -63.24
CA GLU A 52 47.84 -28.13 -64.65
C GLU A 52 48.49 -27.10 -65.59
N GLU A 53 48.37 -25.80 -65.29
CA GLU A 53 49.04 -24.72 -66.02
C GLU A 53 50.56 -24.77 -65.84
N LEU A 54 51.03 -25.05 -64.61
CA LEU A 54 52.44 -25.28 -64.32
C LEU A 54 53.00 -26.47 -65.12
N ARG A 55 52.25 -27.58 -65.18
CA ARG A 55 52.63 -28.76 -65.99
C ARG A 55 52.64 -28.48 -67.49
N ARG A 56 51.66 -27.70 -68.01
CA ARG A 56 51.60 -27.29 -69.43
C ARG A 56 52.73 -26.35 -69.82
N SER A 57 53.15 -25.48 -68.91
CA SER A 57 54.25 -24.54 -69.14
C SER A 57 55.63 -25.22 -69.25
N GLY A 58 55.73 -26.52 -68.94
CA GLY A 58 56.96 -27.30 -69.08
C GLY A 58 58.07 -26.90 -68.10
N LEU A 59 57.75 -26.08 -67.09
CA LEU A 59 58.68 -25.62 -66.07
C LEU A 59 58.80 -26.68 -64.97
N THR A 60 59.74 -27.60 -65.14
CA THR A 60 60.23 -28.43 -64.02
C THR A 60 61.16 -27.59 -63.13
N ALA A 61 61.25 -27.94 -61.85
CA ALA A 61 62.21 -27.32 -60.92
C ALA A 61 63.67 -27.36 -61.45
N GLU A 62 63.99 -28.30 -62.35
CA GLU A 62 65.29 -28.45 -63.00
C GLU A 62 65.50 -27.50 -64.21
N SER A 63 64.44 -27.09 -64.91
CA SER A 63 64.55 -26.15 -66.04
C SER A 63 64.73 -24.69 -65.59
N LEU A 64 64.42 -24.37 -64.33
CA LEU A 64 64.75 -23.08 -63.71
C LEU A 64 66.21 -22.97 -63.26
N GLN A 65 66.94 -24.08 -63.08
CA GLN A 65 68.37 -24.06 -62.73
C GLN A 65 69.28 -23.84 -63.96
N SER A 66 68.88 -24.29 -65.14
CA SER A 66 69.69 -24.25 -66.36
C SER A 66 69.59 -22.93 -67.15
N ALA A 67 68.64 -22.06 -66.82
CA ALA A 67 68.48 -20.73 -67.41
C ALA A 67 69.33 -19.61 -66.76
N GLY A 68 70.20 -19.93 -65.79
CA GLY A 68 71.08 -18.94 -65.16
C GLY A 68 70.35 -17.90 -64.29
N ILE A 69 69.16 -18.22 -63.76
CA ILE A 69 68.34 -17.33 -62.93
C ILE A 69 68.62 -17.53 -61.43
N ILE A 70 69.78 -18.09 -61.07
CA ILE A 70 70.26 -18.11 -59.67
C ILE A 70 71.55 -17.30 -59.60
N ASN A 71 71.39 -15.98 -59.71
CA ASN A 71 72.38 -15.06 -59.16
C ASN A 71 72.26 -15.13 -57.64
N GLU A 72 73.29 -15.65 -56.98
CA GLU A 72 73.37 -15.74 -55.52
C GLU A 72 73.27 -14.36 -54.83
N ASP A 73 73.53 -13.27 -55.57
CA ASP A 73 73.33 -11.88 -55.13
C ASP A 73 71.85 -11.46 -55.10
N ASN A 74 71.00 -11.94 -56.03
CA ASN A 74 69.57 -11.58 -56.06
C ASN A 74 68.78 -12.25 -54.94
N ARG A 75 69.28 -13.33 -54.36
CA ARG A 75 68.69 -13.91 -53.14
C ARG A 75 68.84 -12.96 -51.96
N GLN A 76 69.96 -12.24 -51.82
CA GLN A 76 70.11 -11.33 -50.68
C GLN A 76 69.19 -10.12 -50.80
N ASP A 77 68.96 -9.60 -52.00
CA ASP A 77 68.08 -8.43 -52.19
C ASP A 77 66.59 -8.80 -52.20
N GLN A 78 66.18 -9.94 -52.77
CA GLN A 78 64.80 -10.44 -52.63
C GLN A 78 64.49 -10.91 -51.20
N ILE A 79 65.46 -11.50 -50.48
CA ILE A 79 65.31 -11.81 -49.04
C ILE A 79 65.29 -10.52 -48.21
N ARG A 80 65.94 -9.42 -48.64
CA ARG A 80 65.87 -8.11 -47.98
C ARG A 80 64.53 -7.40 -48.21
N GLU A 81 64.01 -7.37 -49.45
CA GLU A 81 62.66 -6.87 -49.74
C GLU A 81 61.59 -7.72 -49.04
N SER A 82 61.73 -9.04 -49.07
CA SER A 82 60.85 -9.98 -48.36
C SER A 82 61.11 -10.03 -46.84
N ARG A 83 62.09 -9.29 -46.30
CA ARG A 83 62.26 -9.03 -44.85
C ARG A 83 61.60 -7.73 -44.39
N GLN A 84 61.40 -6.77 -45.29
CA GLN A 84 60.64 -5.54 -45.00
C GLN A 84 59.13 -5.84 -44.89
N SER A 85 58.61 -6.81 -45.66
CA SER A 85 57.21 -7.24 -45.62
C SER A 85 56.77 -7.92 -44.29
N PRO A 86 57.49 -8.90 -43.71
CA PRO A 86 57.16 -9.53 -42.42
C PRO A 86 57.25 -8.58 -41.23
N ALA A 87 58.19 -7.63 -41.24
CA ALA A 87 58.33 -6.65 -40.16
C ALA A 87 57.18 -5.63 -40.17
N ALA A 88 56.76 -5.17 -41.35
CA ALA A 88 55.60 -4.29 -41.51
C ALA A 88 54.29 -5.02 -41.14
N LEU A 89 54.12 -6.28 -41.57
CA LEU A 89 52.98 -7.11 -41.19
C LEU A 89 52.94 -7.41 -39.68
N ARG A 90 54.09 -7.60 -39.03
CA ARG A 90 54.17 -7.76 -37.57
C ARG A 90 53.74 -6.50 -36.82
N ARG A 91 54.20 -5.32 -37.25
CA ARG A 91 53.75 -4.04 -36.69
C ARG A 91 52.26 -3.83 -36.89
N ARG A 92 51.74 -4.09 -38.09
CA ARG A 92 50.29 -3.98 -38.37
C ARG A 92 49.47 -4.95 -37.53
N ARG A 93 49.97 -6.16 -37.29
CA ARG A 93 49.34 -7.14 -36.40
C ARG A 93 49.35 -6.66 -34.95
N GLU A 94 50.45 -6.09 -34.47
CA GLU A 94 50.55 -5.53 -33.12
C GLU A 94 49.58 -4.34 -32.94
N GLU A 95 49.49 -3.43 -33.92
CA GLU A 95 48.52 -2.33 -33.95
C GLU A 95 47.07 -2.85 -33.87
N ILE A 96 46.70 -3.80 -34.74
CA ILE A 96 45.35 -4.39 -34.75
C ILE A 96 45.06 -5.12 -33.43
N GLN A 97 46.07 -5.75 -32.84
CA GLN A 97 45.92 -6.46 -31.57
C GLN A 97 45.73 -5.48 -30.40
N GLU A 98 46.39 -4.32 -30.43
CA GLU A 98 46.19 -3.23 -29.47
C GLU A 98 44.81 -2.58 -29.65
N GLU A 99 44.37 -2.31 -30.88
CA GLU A 99 43.02 -1.85 -31.19
C GLU A 99 41.95 -2.84 -30.71
N LEU A 100 42.16 -4.15 -30.93
CA LEU A 100 41.26 -5.20 -30.46
C LEU A 100 41.16 -5.24 -28.93
N LEU A 101 42.28 -5.07 -28.23
CA LEU A 101 42.30 -5.00 -26.77
C LEU A 101 41.55 -3.75 -26.26
N GLN A 102 41.70 -2.61 -26.92
CA GLN A 102 40.96 -1.39 -26.60
C GLN A 102 39.46 -1.54 -26.85
N CYS A 103 39.06 -2.11 -27.99
CA CYS A 103 37.66 -2.39 -28.30
C CYS A 103 37.04 -3.35 -27.27
N ARG A 104 37.74 -4.40 -26.87
CA ARG A 104 37.26 -5.32 -25.81
C ARG A 104 37.13 -4.63 -24.46
N ALA A 105 38.06 -3.76 -24.09
CA ALA A 105 37.96 -2.99 -22.86
C ALA A 105 36.75 -2.03 -22.87
N GLN A 106 36.47 -1.42 -24.03
CA GLN A 106 35.27 -0.59 -24.22
C GLN A 106 33.99 -1.41 -24.17
N GLU A 107 33.98 -2.61 -24.75
CA GLU A 107 32.86 -3.54 -24.68
C GLU A 107 32.53 -3.89 -23.23
N THR A 108 33.53 -4.26 -22.42
CA THR A 108 33.33 -4.54 -20.99
C THR A 108 32.82 -3.32 -20.20
N ASP A 109 33.35 -2.11 -20.44
CA ASP A 109 32.85 -0.89 -19.78
C ASP A 109 31.41 -0.56 -20.17
N VAL A 110 31.02 -0.82 -21.42
CA VAL A 110 29.63 -0.65 -21.87
C VAL A 110 28.72 -1.72 -21.25
N GLU A 111 29.17 -2.97 -21.15
CA GLU A 111 28.43 -4.06 -20.49
C GLU A 111 28.20 -3.76 -19.01
N ASP A 112 29.22 -3.29 -18.29
CA ASP A 112 29.11 -2.91 -16.87
C ASP A 112 28.12 -1.76 -16.67
N ARG A 113 28.20 -0.72 -17.51
CA ARG A 113 27.23 0.40 -17.48
C ARG A 113 25.82 -0.05 -17.80
N LEU A 114 25.65 -0.98 -18.74
CA LEU A 114 24.35 -1.54 -19.06
C LEU A 114 23.80 -2.32 -17.86
N ALA A 115 24.62 -3.12 -17.18
CA ALA A 115 24.23 -3.85 -15.99
C ALA A 115 23.77 -2.91 -14.87
N ASP A 116 24.48 -1.79 -14.65
CA ASP A 116 24.09 -0.79 -13.65
C ASP A 116 22.77 -0.10 -14.02
N LEU A 117 22.60 0.31 -15.29
CA LEU A 117 21.33 0.90 -15.77
C LEU A 117 20.14 -0.07 -15.66
N VAL A 118 20.37 -1.37 -15.85
CA VAL A 118 19.35 -2.39 -15.65
C VAL A 118 18.95 -2.48 -14.17
N ARG A 119 19.92 -2.49 -13.24
CA ARG A 119 19.63 -2.47 -11.80
C ARG A 119 18.86 -1.22 -11.39
N GLU A 120 19.30 -0.04 -11.82
CA GLU A 120 18.60 1.22 -11.53
C GLU A 120 17.16 1.21 -12.07
N ARG A 121 16.95 0.60 -13.24
CA ARG A 121 15.62 0.42 -13.81
C ARG A 121 14.75 -0.48 -12.94
N GLU A 122 15.28 -1.62 -12.51
CA GLU A 122 14.56 -2.57 -11.64
C GLU A 122 14.18 -1.91 -10.31
N GLU A 123 15.11 -1.16 -9.68
CA GLU A 123 14.84 -0.41 -8.46
C GLU A 123 13.75 0.65 -8.66
N ARG A 124 13.81 1.39 -9.77
CA ARG A 124 12.78 2.39 -10.10
C ARG A 124 11.42 1.75 -10.35
N ASP A 125 11.38 0.61 -11.03
CA ASP A 125 10.15 -0.10 -11.33
C ASP A 125 9.53 -0.66 -10.03
N ALA A 126 10.35 -1.15 -9.08
CA ALA A 126 9.92 -1.54 -7.74
C ALA A 126 9.37 -0.34 -6.92
N MET A 127 10.06 0.80 -6.93
CA MET A 127 9.57 2.02 -6.25
C MET A 127 8.25 2.52 -6.84
N ARG A 128 8.02 2.34 -8.15
CA ARG A 128 6.75 2.70 -8.79
C ARG A 128 5.61 1.81 -8.32
N GLU A 129 5.85 0.52 -8.20
CA GLU A 129 4.86 -0.42 -7.67
C GLU A 129 4.49 -0.08 -6.22
N GLU A 130 5.48 0.18 -5.37
CA GLU A 130 5.26 0.62 -3.99
C GLU A 130 4.47 1.94 -3.93
N LEU A 131 4.79 2.90 -4.81
CA LEU A 131 4.08 4.18 -4.89
C LEU A 131 2.61 3.99 -5.28
N ASP A 132 2.33 3.10 -6.24
CA ASP A 132 0.97 2.79 -6.68
C ASP A 132 0.16 2.12 -5.57
N GLU A 133 0.77 1.20 -4.81
CA GLU A 133 0.16 0.58 -3.63
C GLU A 133 -0.15 1.61 -2.54
N LEU A 134 0.81 2.48 -2.20
CA LEU A 134 0.62 3.55 -1.23
C LEU A 134 -0.46 4.54 -1.67
N CYS A 135 -0.51 4.88 -2.96
CA CYS A 135 -1.56 5.73 -3.52
C CYS A 135 -2.94 5.07 -3.46
N ALA A 136 -3.03 3.76 -3.72
CA ALA A 136 -4.28 3.01 -3.56
C ALA A 136 -4.72 2.97 -2.08
N GLN A 137 -3.79 2.78 -1.15
CA GLN A 137 -4.05 2.78 0.27
C GLN A 137 -4.50 4.16 0.77
N GLN A 138 -3.80 5.22 0.38
CA GLN A 138 -4.17 6.61 0.70
C GLN A 138 -5.59 6.95 0.24
N LYS A 139 -5.99 6.51 -0.97
CA LYS A 139 -7.35 6.72 -1.49
C LYS A 139 -8.39 6.03 -0.61
N LYS A 140 -8.13 4.78 -0.19
CA LYS A 140 -9.02 4.03 0.72
C LYS A 140 -9.15 4.73 2.08
N ASP A 141 -8.02 5.12 2.66
CA ASP A 141 -7.99 5.75 3.98
C ASP A 141 -8.67 7.13 3.96
N THR A 142 -8.46 7.89 2.89
CA THR A 142 -9.14 9.19 2.70
C THR A 142 -10.65 9.03 2.59
N ALA A 143 -11.11 8.00 1.87
CA ALA A 143 -12.54 7.70 1.75
C ALA A 143 -13.14 7.30 3.11
N SER A 144 -12.45 6.42 3.86
CA SER A 144 -12.85 6.01 5.21
C SER A 144 -12.91 7.20 6.18
N TYR A 145 -11.85 8.02 6.20
CA TYR A 145 -11.80 9.23 7.00
C TYR A 145 -12.97 10.17 6.70
N ARG A 146 -13.30 10.37 5.41
CA ARG A 146 -14.43 11.21 5.01
C ARG A 146 -15.77 10.68 5.54
N GLN A 147 -15.99 9.37 5.48
CA GLN A 147 -17.20 8.73 6.00
C GLN A 147 -17.30 8.91 7.53
N ILE A 148 -16.22 8.62 8.26
CA ILE A 148 -16.17 8.77 9.72
C ILE A 148 -16.40 10.22 10.13
N ARG A 149 -15.76 11.17 9.44
CA ARG A 149 -15.94 12.60 9.70
C ARG A 149 -17.38 13.04 9.47
N MET A 150 -18.02 12.58 8.40
CA MET A 150 -19.42 12.90 8.12
C MET A 150 -20.36 12.30 9.17
N ALA A 151 -20.12 11.04 9.57
CA ALA A 151 -20.87 10.39 10.65
C ALA A 151 -20.72 11.15 11.98
N SER A 152 -19.50 11.56 12.33
CA SER A 152 -19.23 12.37 13.52
C SER A 152 -19.96 13.71 13.48
N GLN A 153 -19.98 14.40 12.35
CA GLN A 153 -20.73 15.65 12.19
C GLN A 153 -22.24 15.46 12.33
N LEU A 154 -22.78 14.36 11.80
CA LEU A 154 -24.21 14.03 11.95
C LEU A 154 -24.55 13.72 13.41
N LEU A 155 -23.71 12.95 14.10
CA LEU A 155 -23.86 12.66 15.53
C LEU A 155 -23.79 13.93 16.38
N GLN A 156 -22.86 14.84 16.07
CA GLN A 156 -22.74 16.11 16.76
C GLN A 156 -23.99 16.98 16.58
N LYS A 157 -24.49 17.10 15.35
CA LYS A 157 -25.75 17.82 15.07
C LYS A 157 -26.96 17.17 15.77
N ALA A 158 -27.01 15.84 15.80
CA ALA A 158 -28.06 15.12 16.50
C ALA A 158 -28.00 15.38 18.02
N LYS A 159 -26.79 15.37 18.60
CA LYS A 159 -26.57 15.73 20.01
C LYS A 159 -27.03 17.16 20.30
N GLU A 160 -26.59 18.13 19.51
CA GLU A 160 -26.97 19.54 19.67
C GLU A 160 -28.48 19.74 19.54
N SER A 161 -29.11 19.07 18.57
CA SER A 161 -30.57 19.11 18.40
C SER A 161 -31.32 18.48 19.59
N LEU A 162 -30.83 17.35 20.12
CA LEU A 162 -31.41 16.68 21.28
C LEU A 162 -31.30 17.59 22.52
N THR A 163 -30.10 18.08 22.80
CA THR A 163 -29.82 19.00 23.89
C THR A 163 -30.70 20.24 23.80
N SER A 164 -30.76 20.91 22.63
CA SER A 164 -31.58 22.12 22.47
C SER A 164 -33.07 21.85 22.65
N ARG A 165 -33.57 20.68 22.25
CA ARG A 165 -34.99 20.33 22.36
C ARG A 165 -35.41 20.03 23.80
N TYR A 166 -34.55 19.39 24.59
CA TYR A 166 -34.90 18.88 25.91
C TYR A 166 -34.32 19.68 27.08
N ALA A 167 -33.31 20.54 26.87
CA ALA A 167 -32.68 21.31 27.96
C ALA A 167 -33.68 22.16 28.75
N ASP A 168 -34.51 22.95 28.06
CA ASP A 168 -35.51 23.81 28.72
C ASP A 168 -36.60 22.98 29.44
N PRO A 169 -37.23 21.96 28.82
CA PRO A 169 -38.16 21.08 29.53
C PRO A 169 -37.56 20.39 30.76
N ILE A 170 -36.34 19.86 30.65
CA ILE A 170 -35.65 19.20 31.77
C ILE A 170 -35.39 20.21 32.88
N ARG A 171 -34.87 21.40 32.57
CA ARG A 171 -34.61 22.44 33.57
C ARG A 171 -35.90 22.85 34.29
N THR A 172 -36.97 23.13 33.55
CA THR A 172 -38.25 23.55 34.13
C THR A 172 -38.85 22.48 35.05
N ASN A 173 -38.90 21.23 34.59
CA ASN A 173 -39.44 20.13 35.39
C ASN A 173 -38.54 19.81 36.59
N PHE A 174 -37.22 19.89 36.43
CA PHE A 174 -36.27 19.72 37.53
C PHE A 174 -36.53 20.75 38.63
N CYS A 175 -36.63 22.03 38.28
CA CYS A 175 -36.90 23.09 39.27
C CYS A 175 -38.22 22.87 39.99
N ARG A 176 -39.27 22.46 39.25
CA ARG A 176 -40.58 22.13 39.84
C ARG A 176 -40.48 21.00 40.87
N TYR A 177 -39.82 19.90 40.51
CA TYR A 177 -39.66 18.75 41.42
C TYR A 177 -38.77 19.09 42.62
N TRP A 178 -37.70 19.85 42.40
CA TRP A 178 -36.83 20.33 43.46
C TRP A 178 -37.59 21.16 44.50
N GLU A 179 -38.36 22.14 44.05
CA GLU A 179 -39.17 22.99 44.92
C GLU A 179 -40.23 22.18 45.67
N THR A 180 -40.81 21.17 45.01
CA THR A 180 -41.82 20.29 45.61
C THR A 180 -41.24 19.45 46.76
N ILE A 181 -40.06 18.85 46.57
CA ILE A 181 -39.46 17.96 47.59
C ILE A 181 -38.80 18.78 48.71
N THR A 182 -38.12 19.88 48.36
CA THR A 182 -37.28 20.60 49.31
C THR A 182 -37.95 21.80 49.97
N GLY A 183 -38.99 22.36 49.35
CA GLY A 183 -39.58 23.65 49.74
C GLY A 183 -38.69 24.87 49.46
N TYR A 184 -37.46 24.68 48.97
CA TYR A 184 -36.54 25.77 48.64
C TYR A 184 -36.68 26.19 47.18
N ALA A 185 -36.69 27.50 46.94
CA ALA A 185 -36.71 28.07 45.59
C ALA A 185 -35.51 27.57 44.76
N ALA A 186 -35.77 27.15 43.53
CA ALA A 186 -34.76 26.62 42.62
C ALA A 186 -33.87 27.70 41.96
N ASN A 187 -33.94 28.95 42.41
CA ASN A 187 -33.23 30.12 41.85
C ASN A 187 -31.70 29.95 41.76
N HIS A 188 -31.14 29.03 42.54
CA HIS A 188 -29.70 28.75 42.57
C HIS A 188 -29.34 27.42 41.92
N VAL A 189 -30.28 26.68 41.32
CA VAL A 189 -29.99 25.40 40.67
C VAL A 189 -29.86 25.60 39.16
N TYR A 190 -28.76 25.11 38.61
CA TYR A 190 -28.43 25.22 37.20
C TYR A 190 -28.27 23.81 36.64
N VAL A 191 -29.06 23.51 35.62
CA VAL A 191 -28.97 22.27 34.84
C VAL A 191 -28.38 22.62 33.48
N ASP A 192 -27.25 22.03 33.13
CA ASP A 192 -26.61 22.27 31.84
C ASP A 192 -27.17 21.36 30.73
N ALA A 193 -26.71 21.61 29.51
CA ALA A 193 -27.03 20.86 28.30
C ALA A 193 -26.73 19.34 28.35
N ASN A 194 -25.84 18.91 29.23
CA ASN A 194 -25.45 17.52 29.45
C ASN A 194 -26.08 16.94 30.73
N SER A 195 -27.10 17.61 31.29
CA SER A 195 -27.75 17.24 32.55
C SER A 195 -26.81 17.25 33.76
N HIS A 196 -25.71 18.01 33.69
CA HIS A 196 -24.86 18.30 34.84
C HIS A 196 -25.55 19.37 35.70
N ILE A 197 -25.56 19.14 37.01
CA ILE A 197 -26.30 19.97 37.96
C ILE A 197 -25.31 20.67 38.87
N THR A 198 -25.41 21.99 38.92
CA THR A 198 -24.67 22.83 39.86
C THR A 198 -25.62 23.64 40.70
N ILE A 199 -25.25 23.84 41.96
CA ILE A 199 -26.04 24.58 42.95
C ILE A 199 -25.21 25.78 43.42
N GLY A 200 -25.79 26.97 43.34
CA GLY A 200 -25.19 28.22 43.82
C GLY A 200 -25.29 28.32 45.34
N GLU A 201 -24.15 28.36 46.02
CA GLU A 201 -24.07 28.53 47.46
C GLU A 201 -22.99 29.56 47.80
N GLY A 202 -23.33 30.60 48.57
CA GLY A 202 -22.36 31.62 48.99
C GLY A 202 -21.68 32.38 47.84
N GLY A 203 -22.39 32.57 46.72
CA GLY A 203 -21.87 33.24 45.51
C GLY A 203 -20.96 32.37 44.63
N LYS A 204 -20.83 31.07 44.91
CA LYS A 204 -20.09 30.11 44.07
C LYS A 204 -20.99 28.97 43.61
N GLN A 205 -20.87 28.55 42.36
CA GLN A 205 -21.50 27.32 41.87
C GLN A 205 -20.69 26.11 42.31
N ARG A 206 -21.35 25.14 42.96
CA ARG A 206 -20.77 23.87 43.38
C ARG A 206 -21.44 22.74 42.63
N ASP A 207 -20.65 21.72 42.29
CA ASP A 207 -21.17 20.49 41.70
C ASP A 207 -22.09 19.77 42.70
N ALA A 208 -23.29 19.38 42.25
CA ALA A 208 -24.24 18.60 43.05
C ALA A 208 -23.60 17.30 43.60
N ALA A 209 -22.61 16.73 42.91
CA ALA A 209 -21.86 15.56 43.35
C ALA A 209 -21.03 15.77 44.63
N LEU A 210 -20.76 17.02 45.02
CA LEU A 210 -20.01 17.35 46.23
C LEU A 210 -20.90 17.52 47.47
N PHE A 211 -22.22 17.42 47.32
CA PHE A 211 -23.16 17.54 48.43
C PHE A 211 -23.35 16.20 49.18
N SER A 212 -24.09 16.26 50.29
CA SER A 212 -24.40 15.06 51.08
C SER A 212 -25.10 13.99 50.25
N THR A 213 -25.06 12.73 50.72
CA THR A 213 -25.76 11.61 50.08
C THR A 213 -27.24 11.89 49.85
N GLY A 214 -27.95 12.43 50.84
CA GLY A 214 -29.36 12.80 50.69
C GLY A 214 -29.61 13.86 49.62
N TRP A 215 -28.75 14.89 49.52
CA TRP A 215 -28.85 15.90 48.46
C TRP A 215 -28.57 15.33 47.06
N ARG A 216 -27.61 14.42 46.94
CA ARG A 216 -27.31 13.73 45.68
C ARG A 216 -28.47 12.86 45.23
N ASP A 217 -29.08 12.10 46.15
CA ASP A 217 -30.22 11.25 45.83
C ASP A 217 -31.44 12.07 45.42
N LEU A 218 -31.73 13.15 46.14
CA LEU A 218 -32.80 14.09 45.80
C LEU A 218 -32.60 14.69 44.40
N THR A 219 -31.39 15.20 44.15
CA THR A 219 -31.02 15.75 42.83
C THR A 219 -31.20 14.70 41.74
N GLY A 220 -30.78 13.46 41.98
CA GLY A 220 -30.92 12.35 41.05
C GLY A 220 -32.38 12.00 40.76
N ILE A 221 -33.25 11.99 41.77
CA ILE A 221 -34.68 11.72 41.61
C ILE A 221 -35.36 12.83 40.80
N CYS A 222 -35.13 14.10 41.17
CA CYS A 222 -35.67 15.24 40.43
C CYS A 222 -35.25 15.21 38.95
N LEU A 223 -33.98 14.91 38.66
CA LEU A 223 -33.48 14.84 37.29
C LEU A 223 -34.11 13.69 36.50
N ARG A 224 -34.21 12.49 37.09
CA ARG A 224 -34.83 11.33 36.42
C ARG A 224 -36.32 11.56 36.15
N ALA A 225 -37.05 12.15 37.09
CA ALA A 225 -38.45 12.52 36.89
C ALA A 225 -38.61 13.58 35.79
N ALA A 226 -37.76 14.61 35.80
CA ALA A 226 -37.75 15.65 34.76
C ALA A 226 -37.44 15.08 33.37
N LEU A 227 -36.53 14.11 33.28
CA LEU A 227 -36.23 13.38 32.06
C LEU A 227 -37.44 12.54 31.59
N ALA A 228 -38.12 11.85 32.51
CA ALA A 228 -39.32 11.08 32.17
C ALA A 228 -40.42 11.98 31.59
N ASP A 229 -40.66 13.16 32.17
CA ASP A 229 -41.61 14.14 31.65
C ASP A 229 -41.20 14.67 30.27
N ALA A 230 -39.92 14.98 30.10
CA ALA A 230 -39.40 15.51 28.85
C ALA A 230 -39.51 14.48 27.71
N MET A 231 -39.27 13.20 28.00
CA MET A 231 -39.36 12.10 27.02
C MET A 231 -40.79 11.64 26.74
N TYR A 232 -41.68 11.73 27.73
CA TYR A 232 -43.07 11.30 27.65
C TYR A 232 -44.03 12.47 27.99
N PRO A 233 -44.10 13.49 27.12
CA PRO A 233 -44.93 14.67 27.35
C PRO A 233 -46.42 14.28 27.42
N ALA A 234 -47.24 15.14 28.03
CA ALA A 234 -48.62 14.83 28.39
C ALA A 234 -49.50 14.49 27.18
N GLU A 235 -49.13 14.94 25.98
CA GLU A 235 -49.85 14.65 24.74
C GLU A 235 -49.54 13.26 24.17
N ARG A 236 -48.56 12.52 24.71
CA ARG A 236 -48.33 11.12 24.33
C ARG A 236 -49.37 10.21 24.97
N SER A 237 -49.94 9.33 24.15
CA SER A 237 -50.99 8.39 24.55
C SER A 237 -50.56 7.37 25.61
N GLU A 238 -49.26 7.11 25.78
CA GLU A 238 -48.75 6.08 26.68
C GLU A 238 -47.51 6.58 27.45
N ARG A 239 -47.64 6.60 28.78
CA ARG A 239 -46.55 6.85 29.73
C ARG A 239 -46.17 5.54 30.42
N PRO A 240 -44.87 5.18 30.45
CA PRO A 240 -44.45 3.95 31.12
C PRO A 240 -44.63 4.06 32.64
N PRO A 241 -44.83 2.94 33.36
CA PRO A 241 -44.82 2.96 34.81
C PRO A 241 -43.43 3.36 35.34
N LEU A 242 -43.40 4.11 36.45
CA LEU A 242 -42.17 4.44 37.17
C LEU A 242 -41.94 3.41 38.27
N ILE A 243 -40.77 2.77 38.27
CA ILE A 243 -40.35 1.83 39.30
C ILE A 243 -39.33 2.53 40.20
N LEU A 244 -39.64 2.57 41.48
CA LEU A 244 -38.85 3.25 42.51
C LEU A 244 -38.47 2.24 43.58
N ASP A 245 -37.19 1.89 43.67
CA ASP A 245 -36.65 0.95 44.65
C ASP A 245 -35.87 1.72 45.72
N ASP A 246 -36.47 1.85 46.90
CA ASP A 246 -35.93 2.56 48.07
C ASP A 246 -35.32 3.97 47.76
N PRO A 247 -36.01 4.83 46.97
CA PRO A 247 -35.42 6.07 46.45
C PRO A 247 -35.11 7.09 47.55
N PHE A 248 -35.82 7.05 48.68
CA PHE A 248 -35.76 8.10 49.70
C PHE A 248 -34.95 7.71 50.93
N THR A 249 -34.19 6.62 50.91
CA THR A 249 -33.50 6.05 52.08
C THR A 249 -32.62 7.05 52.83
N ASN A 250 -31.93 7.95 52.10
CA ASN A 250 -31.00 8.93 52.66
C ASN A 250 -31.63 10.31 52.96
N LEU A 251 -32.95 10.44 52.86
CA LEU A 251 -33.65 11.68 53.21
C LEU A 251 -33.96 11.75 54.72
N ASP A 252 -33.90 12.96 55.26
CA ASP A 252 -34.35 13.33 56.60
C ASP A 252 -35.89 13.48 56.63
N ASP A 253 -36.46 13.42 57.83
CA ASP A 253 -37.91 13.37 58.05
C ASP A 253 -38.64 14.58 57.44
N GLU A 254 -38.04 15.78 57.50
CA GLU A 254 -38.58 17.00 56.89
C GLU A 254 -38.71 16.88 55.36
N LYS A 255 -37.75 16.22 54.69
CA LYS A 255 -37.80 16.03 53.23
C LYS A 255 -38.65 14.84 52.82
N ILE A 256 -38.98 13.93 53.75
CA ILE A 256 -39.85 12.79 53.46
C ILE A 256 -41.28 13.25 53.20
N GLU A 257 -41.77 14.25 53.92
CA GLU A 257 -43.09 14.83 53.63
C GLU A 257 -43.16 15.41 52.20
N GLY A 258 -42.14 16.17 51.80
CA GLY A 258 -42.01 16.67 50.43
C GLY A 258 -41.84 15.56 49.39
N ALA A 259 -41.15 14.48 49.73
CA ALA A 259 -41.00 13.31 48.87
C ALA A 259 -42.33 12.57 48.64
N MET A 260 -43.18 12.47 49.67
CA MET A 260 -44.52 11.89 49.55
C MET A 260 -45.43 12.76 48.69
N HIS A 261 -45.41 14.08 48.89
CA HIS A 261 -46.12 15.01 48.02
C HIS A 261 -45.66 14.91 46.56
N PHE A 262 -44.35 14.73 46.33
CA PHE A 262 -43.81 14.45 45.00
C PHE A 262 -44.36 13.15 44.40
N LEU A 263 -44.48 12.07 45.17
CA LEU A 263 -45.07 10.81 44.70
C LEU A 263 -46.55 10.98 44.34
N GLU A 264 -47.32 11.70 45.15
CA GLU A 264 -48.73 11.98 44.88
C GLU A 264 -48.92 12.77 43.58
N GLU A 265 -48.18 13.86 43.42
CA GLU A 265 -48.24 14.70 42.21
C GLU A 265 -47.81 13.91 40.96
N THR A 266 -46.70 13.16 41.07
CA THR A 266 -46.21 12.33 39.95
C THR A 266 -47.17 11.18 39.65
N GLY A 267 -47.83 10.62 40.67
CA GLY A 267 -48.80 9.54 40.58
C GLY A 267 -50.09 9.91 39.83
N ARG A 268 -50.40 11.21 39.70
CA ARG A 268 -51.49 11.69 38.84
C ARG A 268 -51.22 11.50 37.35
N HIS A 269 -49.95 11.31 37.00
CA HIS A 269 -49.45 11.33 35.65
C HIS A 269 -48.81 10.02 35.21
N TYR A 270 -48.25 9.27 36.16
CA TYR A 270 -47.58 8.01 35.96
C TYR A 270 -48.15 6.97 36.93
N GLN A 271 -48.25 5.73 36.48
CA GLN A 271 -48.38 4.62 37.42
C GLN A 271 -47.04 4.45 38.15
N ILE A 272 -47.05 4.45 39.47
CA ILE A 272 -45.84 4.31 40.30
C ILE A 272 -45.87 2.95 41.01
N LEU A 273 -44.77 2.19 40.86
CA LEU A 273 -44.46 1.00 41.64
C LEU A 273 -43.35 1.36 42.63
N TYR A 274 -43.74 1.60 43.88
CA TYR A 274 -42.84 2.03 44.95
C TYR A 274 -42.52 0.86 45.89
N PHE A 275 -41.24 0.52 45.99
CA PHE A 275 -40.73 -0.48 46.90
C PHE A 275 -39.96 0.22 48.01
N THR A 276 -40.29 -0.09 49.27
CA THR A 276 -39.48 0.36 50.39
C THR A 276 -39.40 -0.67 51.52
N CYS A 277 -38.24 -0.68 52.19
CA CYS A 277 -38.02 -1.45 53.41
C CYS A 277 -38.40 -0.70 54.70
N SER A 278 -38.87 0.55 54.61
CA SER A 278 -39.14 1.41 55.76
C SER A 278 -40.63 1.71 55.92
N ILE A 279 -41.21 1.31 57.06
CA ILE A 279 -42.62 1.57 57.39
C ILE A 279 -42.93 3.07 57.48
N THR A 280 -41.96 3.88 57.92
CA THR A 280 -42.12 5.33 58.06
C THR A 280 -41.98 6.08 56.73
N ARG A 281 -41.67 5.36 55.63
CA ARG A 281 -41.55 5.92 54.28
C ARG A 281 -42.60 5.32 53.32
N CYS A 282 -43.62 4.65 53.85
CA CYS A 282 -44.79 4.17 53.12
C CYS A 282 -45.93 5.18 53.13
#